data_AF-A0A2E0HG93-F1
#
_entry.id   AF-A0A2E0HG93-F1
#
_cell.length_a   1.000
_cell.length_b   1.000
_cell.length_c   1.000
_cell.angle_alpha   90.00
_cell.angle_beta   90.00
_cell.angle_gamma   90.00
#
_symmetry.space_group_name_H-M   'P 1'
#
loop_
_entity.id
_entity.type
_entity.pdbx_description
1 polymer ?
#
loop_
_entity_poly.entity_id
_entity_poly.type
_entity_poly.pdbx_seq_one_letter_code
_entity_poly.pdbx_strand_id
1 'polypeptide(L)'
;MKVHHLSCGSLCPHGRRLINGAGGWLETASLCCHCLLVETDERLVLVDTGLGRADLDPRHSRWPLTSRLAFGVRQNLADSAWQQVQQLGYRPQDVTDILLTHMDLDHAGGLSDFPRARVHVFVDELEAALNPPAFRPGAVTCKANGRISPTG
;
A
#
# COMPACT_ATOMS: atom_id res chain seq x y z
N MET A 1 3.11 -22.11 -10.06
CA MET A 1 2.57 -20.85 -9.50
C MET A 1 2.32 -21.00 -8.01
N LYS A 2 2.81 -20.06 -7.20
CA LYS A 2 2.65 -20.01 -5.75
C LYS A 2 2.29 -18.60 -5.32
N VAL A 3 1.42 -18.45 -4.32
CA VAL A 3 0.98 -17.13 -3.81
C VAL A 3 1.31 -17.04 -2.33
N HIS A 4 1.98 -15.96 -1.94
CA HIS A 4 2.31 -15.64 -0.57
C HIS A 4 1.49 -14.43 -0.13
N HIS A 5 0.86 -14.51 1.04
CA HIS A 5 0.20 -13.39 1.68
C HIS A 5 1.19 -12.68 2.58
N LEU A 6 1.36 -11.37 2.38
CA LEU A 6 2.28 -10.54 3.14
C LEU A 6 1.49 -9.51 3.96
N SER A 7 1.92 -9.28 5.20
CA SER A 7 1.34 -8.24 6.05
C SER A 7 2.19 -6.99 5.97
N CYS A 8 1.98 -6.17 4.94
CA CYS A 8 2.91 -5.10 4.53
C CYS A 8 2.77 -3.78 5.29
N GLY A 9 2.47 -3.87 6.59
CA GLY A 9 2.20 -2.73 7.47
C GLY A 9 0.96 -2.97 8.33
N SER A 10 0.89 -2.26 9.47
CA SER A 10 -0.29 -2.29 10.34
C SER A 10 -0.76 -0.88 10.66
N LEU A 11 -2.07 -0.65 10.49
CA LEU A 11 -2.76 0.57 10.90
C LEU A 11 -3.64 0.25 12.10
N CYS A 12 -3.46 0.99 13.19
CA CYS A 12 -4.15 0.77 14.46
C CYS A 12 -4.90 2.02 14.94
N PRO A 13 -5.84 2.58 14.15
CA PRO A 13 -6.63 3.74 14.58
C PRO A 13 -7.51 3.39 15.79
N HIS A 14 -7.84 4.38 16.61
CA HIS A 14 -8.84 4.20 17.67
C HIS A 14 -10.24 3.96 17.08
N GLY A 15 -11.09 3.23 17.80
CA GLY A 15 -12.45 2.93 17.34
C GLY A 15 -12.62 1.51 16.82
N ARG A 16 -11.99 0.52 17.48
CA ARG A 16 -12.07 -0.91 17.12
C ARG A 16 -13.50 -1.38 16.86
N ARG A 17 -14.47 -0.93 17.67
CA ARG A 17 -15.89 -1.28 17.49
C ARG A 17 -16.46 -0.85 16.13
N LEU A 18 -16.08 0.31 15.61
CA LEU A 18 -16.55 0.81 14.32
C LEU A 18 -15.83 0.14 13.15
N ILE A 19 -14.54 -0.13 13.31
CA ILE A 19 -13.66 -0.55 12.21
C ILE A 19 -13.66 -2.07 12.06
N ASN A 20 -13.47 -2.80 13.16
CA ASN A 20 -13.45 -4.27 13.17
C ASN A 20 -14.80 -4.88 13.58
N GLY A 21 -15.80 -4.08 13.94
CA GLY A 21 -17.14 -4.56 14.34
C GLY A 21 -17.25 -5.12 15.77
N ALA A 22 -16.16 -5.08 16.56
CA ALA A 22 -16.11 -5.63 17.91
C ALA A 22 -15.14 -4.83 18.83
N GLY A 23 -15.20 -5.05 20.14
CA GLY A 23 -14.32 -4.39 21.12
C GLY A 23 -14.81 -3.02 21.60
N GLY A 24 -13.91 -2.24 22.19
CA GLY A 24 -14.20 -0.93 22.77
C GLY A 24 -14.23 0.24 21.76
N TRP A 25 -14.87 1.34 22.16
CA TRP A 25 -14.88 2.59 21.37
C TRP A 25 -13.53 3.34 21.38
N LEU A 26 -12.76 3.21 22.46
CA LEU A 26 -11.43 3.84 22.60
C LEU A 26 -10.28 2.84 22.32
N GLU A 27 -10.61 1.57 22.15
CA GLU A 27 -9.64 0.54 21.82
C GLU A 27 -9.15 0.72 20.38
N THR A 28 -7.89 0.40 20.14
CA THR A 28 -7.29 0.46 18.80
C THR A 28 -7.77 -0.70 17.95
N ALA A 29 -8.14 -0.40 16.71
CA ALA A 29 -8.37 -1.35 15.65
C ALA A 29 -7.08 -2.06 15.22
N SER A 30 -7.23 -3.11 14.44
CA SER A 30 -6.13 -3.75 13.74
C SER A 30 -6.52 -3.92 12.27
N LEU A 31 -5.77 -3.22 11.42
CA LEU A 31 -5.86 -3.30 9.97
C LEU A 31 -4.47 -3.68 9.45
N CYS A 32 -4.47 -4.56 8.45
CA CYS A 32 -3.27 -5.02 7.76
C CYS A 32 -3.23 -4.36 6.38
N CYS A 33 -2.08 -3.80 6.01
CA CYS A 33 -1.78 -3.40 4.63
C CYS A 33 -1.44 -4.68 3.86
N HIS A 34 -2.47 -5.38 3.39
CA HIS A 34 -2.30 -6.72 2.83
C HIS A 34 -1.74 -6.67 1.41
N CYS A 35 -0.67 -7.44 1.16
CA CYS A 35 -0.07 -7.60 -0.16
C CYS A 35 0.00 -9.07 -0.56
N LEU A 36 0.20 -9.32 -1.85
CA LEU A 36 0.45 -10.65 -2.38
C LEU A 36 1.78 -10.68 -3.12
N LEU A 37 2.63 -11.66 -2.82
CA LEU A 37 3.78 -12.01 -3.66
C LEU A 37 3.45 -13.27 -4.44
N VAL A 38 3.37 -13.13 -5.76
CA VAL A 38 2.97 -14.19 -6.69
C VAL A 38 4.23 -14.65 -7.44
N GLU A 39 4.60 -15.89 -7.18
CA GLU A 39 5.67 -16.60 -7.87
C GLU A 39 5.08 -17.34 -9.08
N THR A 40 5.63 -17.03 -10.25
CA THR A 40 5.39 -17.73 -11.51
C THR A 40 6.72 -18.30 -12.01
N ASP A 41 6.68 -19.09 -13.08
CA ASP A 41 7.89 -19.73 -13.60
C ASP A 41 8.91 -18.72 -14.18
N GLU A 42 8.45 -17.50 -14.55
CA GLU A 42 9.28 -16.47 -15.19
C GLU A 42 9.39 -15.17 -14.40
N ARG A 43 8.44 -14.90 -13.49
CA ARG A 43 8.26 -13.59 -12.84
C ARG A 43 7.96 -13.74 -11.37
N LEU A 44 8.43 -12.77 -10.61
CA LEU A 44 8.06 -12.55 -9.23
C LEU A 44 7.25 -11.24 -9.18
N VAL A 45 5.95 -11.38 -8.96
CA VAL A 45 4.99 -10.29 -9.09
C VAL A 45 4.47 -9.90 -7.71
N LEU A 46 4.49 -8.62 -7.39
CA LEU A 46 3.98 -8.09 -6.14
C LEU A 46 2.65 -7.34 -6.40
N VAL A 47 1.57 -7.73 -5.73
CA VAL A 47 0.28 -7.01 -5.74
C VAL A 47 0.23 -6.13 -4.51
N ASP A 48 0.20 -4.83 -4.74
CA ASP A 48 0.44 -3.75 -3.76
C ASP A 48 1.79 -3.85 -3.03
N THR A 49 2.25 -2.73 -2.50
CA THR A 49 3.56 -2.62 -1.83
C THR A 49 3.47 -2.32 -0.34
N GLY A 50 2.26 -2.06 0.16
CA GLY A 50 2.03 -1.72 1.55
C GLY A 50 2.65 -0.38 1.94
N LEU A 51 2.96 -0.26 3.23
CA LEU A 51 3.81 0.82 3.74
C LEU A 51 5.27 0.54 3.40
N GLY A 52 5.95 1.56 2.85
CA GLY A 52 7.36 1.46 2.50
C GLY A 52 8.27 1.56 3.71
N ARG A 53 9.53 1.15 3.55
CA ARG A 53 10.57 1.32 4.59
C ARG A 53 10.66 2.76 5.08
N ALA A 54 10.53 3.72 4.17
CA ALA A 54 10.54 5.14 4.51
C ALA A 54 9.33 5.55 5.36
N ASP A 55 8.15 4.96 5.16
CA ASP A 55 6.94 5.27 5.96
C ASP A 55 7.05 4.69 7.38
N LEU A 56 7.67 3.52 7.47
CA LEU A 56 7.86 2.77 8.71
C LEU A 56 9.07 3.24 9.52
N ASP A 57 9.89 4.17 9.01
CA ASP A 57 11.00 4.77 9.77
C ASP A 57 10.47 5.72 10.86
N PRO A 58 10.72 5.46 12.16
CA PRO A 58 10.33 6.36 13.25
C PRO A 58 10.94 7.76 13.15
N ARG A 59 12.12 7.90 12.52
CA ARG A 59 12.89 9.15 12.48
C ARG A 59 12.57 10.03 11.28
N HIS A 60 12.28 9.42 10.12
CA HIS A 60 12.13 10.13 8.85
C HIS A 60 10.90 9.70 8.04
N SER A 61 9.81 9.33 8.73
CA SER A 61 8.57 8.94 8.05
C SER A 61 8.08 10.03 7.10
N ARG A 62 7.70 9.62 5.89
CA ARG A 62 7.07 10.51 4.89
C ARG A 62 5.65 10.94 5.29
N TRP A 63 5.04 10.22 6.24
CA TRP A 63 3.73 10.56 6.74
C TRP A 63 3.82 11.69 7.77
N PRO A 64 2.97 12.73 7.66
CA PRO A 64 2.83 13.74 8.72
C PRO A 64 2.52 13.09 10.06
N LEU A 65 3.06 13.64 11.15
CA LEU A 65 2.85 13.10 12.51
C LEU A 65 1.35 12.97 12.86
N THR A 66 0.54 13.94 12.44
CA THR A 66 -0.92 13.91 12.64
C THR A 66 -1.56 12.71 11.97
N SER A 67 -1.24 12.44 10.70
CA SER A 67 -1.73 11.27 9.97
C SER A 67 -1.25 9.97 10.63
N ARG A 68 0.03 9.89 11.03
CA ARG A 68 0.56 8.70 11.72
C ARG A 68 -0.19 8.37 12.99
N LEU A 69 -0.50 9.39 13.80
CA LEU A 69 -1.26 9.22 15.04
C LEU A 69 -2.71 8.87 14.76
N ALA A 70 -3.35 9.53 13.78
CA ALA A 70 -4.74 9.28 13.41
C ALA A 70 -4.97 7.84 12.92
N PHE A 71 -4.09 7.36 12.05
CA PHE A 71 -4.16 5.99 11.50
C PHE A 71 -3.46 4.95 12.40
N GLY A 72 -2.81 5.37 13.49
CA GLY A 72 -2.09 4.49 14.40
C GLY A 72 -1.04 3.62 13.68
N VAL A 73 -0.25 4.22 12.80
CA VAL A 73 0.76 3.51 11.99
C VAL A 73 1.77 2.81 12.90
N ARG A 74 1.83 1.47 12.83
CA ARG A 74 2.84 0.69 13.54
C ARG A 74 4.15 0.70 12.78
N GLN A 75 5.19 1.19 13.42
CA GLN A 75 6.50 1.40 12.80
C GLN A 75 7.40 0.19 13.00
N ASN A 76 7.16 -0.85 12.22
CA ASN A 76 7.96 -2.05 12.21
C ASN A 76 8.50 -2.29 10.81
N LEU A 77 9.80 -2.08 10.60
CA LEU A 77 10.42 -2.29 9.28
C LEU A 77 10.27 -3.72 8.77
N ALA A 78 10.19 -4.72 9.68
CA ALA A 78 9.96 -6.11 9.31
C ALA A 78 8.61 -6.33 8.61
N ASP A 79 7.66 -5.42 8.83
CA ASP A 79 6.38 -5.45 8.14
C ASP A 79 6.51 -4.94 6.71
N SER A 80 7.59 -4.27 6.26
CA SER A 80 7.68 -3.84 4.86
C SER A 80 7.66 -5.04 3.88
N ALA A 81 7.06 -4.86 2.70
CA ALA A 81 7.14 -5.85 1.62
C ALA A 81 8.60 -6.19 1.30
N TRP A 82 9.49 -5.19 1.34
CA TRP A 82 10.93 -5.35 1.12
C TRP A 82 11.57 -6.37 2.06
N GLN A 83 11.29 -6.28 3.36
CA GLN A 83 11.81 -7.24 4.36
C GLN A 83 11.17 -8.62 4.21
N GLN A 84 9.86 -8.70 3.97
CA GLN A 84 9.16 -9.98 3.84
C GLN A 84 9.58 -10.75 2.59
N VAL A 85 9.81 -10.08 1.46
CA VAL A 85 10.38 -10.68 0.23
C VAL A 85 11.74 -11.33 0.55
N GLN A 86 12.58 -10.65 1.34
CA GLN A 86 13.87 -11.21 1.78
C GLN A 86 13.73 -12.42 2.71
N GLN A 87 12.77 -12.38 3.63
CA GLN A 87 12.49 -13.50 4.55
C GLN A 87 12.03 -14.75 3.80
N LEU A 88 11.40 -14.59 2.63
CA LEU A 88 11.02 -15.67 1.73
C LEU A 88 12.19 -16.20 0.89
N GLY A 89 13.39 -15.60 0.99
CA GLY A 89 14.60 -16.04 0.30
C GLY A 89 14.86 -15.35 -1.05
N TYR A 90 14.03 -14.39 -1.45
CA TYR A 90 14.23 -13.61 -2.67
C TYR A 90 14.99 -12.31 -2.38
N ARG A 91 15.63 -11.74 -3.40
CA ARG A 91 16.10 -10.36 -3.32
C ARG A 91 14.98 -9.43 -3.75
N PRO A 92 14.88 -8.22 -3.17
CA PRO A 92 13.91 -7.22 -3.64
C PRO A 92 14.06 -6.90 -5.14
N GLN A 93 15.28 -7.01 -5.69
CA GLN A 93 15.53 -6.82 -7.12
C GLN A 93 15.01 -7.96 -8.01
N ASP A 94 14.63 -9.09 -7.42
CA ASP A 94 14.04 -10.21 -8.16
C ASP A 94 12.54 -9.96 -8.43
N VAL A 95 11.90 -9.00 -7.74
CA VAL A 95 10.54 -8.55 -8.05
C VAL A 95 10.56 -7.83 -9.40
N THR A 96 9.92 -8.44 -10.40
CA THR A 96 9.92 -7.96 -11.79
C THR A 96 8.79 -6.99 -12.07
N ASP A 97 7.64 -7.23 -11.45
CA ASP A 97 6.39 -6.51 -11.72
C ASP A 97 5.67 -6.17 -10.41
N ILE A 98 5.05 -5.00 -10.36
CA ILE A 98 4.19 -4.55 -9.27
C ILE A 98 2.84 -4.19 -9.88
N LEU A 99 1.76 -4.79 -9.38
CA LEU A 99 0.38 -4.43 -9.73
C LEU A 99 -0.19 -3.65 -8.56
N LEU A 100 -0.55 -2.40 -8.78
CA LEU A 100 -1.24 -1.60 -7.78
C LEU A 100 -2.75 -1.77 -7.96
N THR A 101 -3.44 -2.08 -6.87
CA THR A 101 -4.91 -2.05 -6.82
C THR A 101 -5.41 -0.62 -6.92
N HIS A 102 -4.71 0.30 -6.24
CA HIS A 102 -4.88 1.75 -6.30
C HIS A 102 -3.64 2.44 -5.69
N MET A 103 -3.65 3.77 -5.59
CA MET A 103 -2.48 4.58 -5.22
C MET A 103 -2.54 5.22 -3.82
N ASP A 104 -3.37 4.71 -2.93
CA ASP A 104 -3.36 5.18 -1.54
C ASP A 104 -2.04 4.79 -0.85
N LEU A 105 -1.66 5.57 0.17
CA LEU A 105 -0.35 5.51 0.80
C LEU A 105 -0.02 4.14 1.41
N ASP A 106 -1.03 3.41 1.85
CA ASP A 106 -0.93 2.07 2.44
C ASP A 106 -0.90 0.94 1.41
N HIS A 107 -1.02 1.26 0.11
CA HIS A 107 -0.88 0.32 -1.00
C HIS A 107 0.35 0.64 -1.86
N ALA A 108 0.62 1.92 -2.11
CA ALA A 108 1.71 2.39 -2.97
C ALA A 108 2.96 2.87 -2.18
N GLY A 109 2.93 2.85 -0.84
CA GLY A 109 4.00 3.35 0.00
C GLY A 109 5.35 2.67 -0.28
N GLY A 110 5.37 1.36 -0.49
CA GLY A 110 6.59 0.60 -0.75
C GLY A 110 7.19 0.73 -2.15
N LEU A 111 6.59 1.46 -3.10
CA LEU A 111 7.06 1.52 -4.50
C LEU A 111 8.55 1.87 -4.64
N SER A 112 9.03 2.85 -3.86
CA SER A 112 10.43 3.28 -3.92
C SER A 112 11.44 2.21 -3.48
N ASP A 113 10.98 1.17 -2.77
CA ASP A 113 11.82 0.08 -2.30
C ASP A 113 12.16 -0.92 -3.43
N PHE A 114 11.48 -0.84 -4.58
CA PHE A 114 11.60 -1.75 -5.73
C PHE A 114 11.90 -1.00 -7.05
N PRO A 115 13.02 -0.25 -7.15
CA PRO A 115 13.27 0.68 -8.26
C PRO A 115 13.48 0.02 -9.64
N ARG A 116 13.56 -1.31 -9.71
CA ARG A 116 13.74 -2.07 -10.96
C ARG A 116 12.45 -2.73 -11.47
N ALA A 117 11.41 -2.78 -10.65
CA ALA A 117 10.16 -3.43 -11.02
C ALA A 117 9.37 -2.56 -11.99
N ARG A 118 8.68 -3.20 -12.93
CA ARG A 118 7.68 -2.54 -13.77
C ARG A 118 6.41 -2.33 -12.96
N VAL A 119 5.92 -1.09 -12.90
CA VAL A 119 4.69 -0.76 -12.17
C VAL A 119 3.52 -0.74 -13.14
N HIS A 120 2.48 -1.49 -12.81
CA HIS A 120 1.20 -1.57 -13.52
C HIS A 120 0.14 -0.92 -12.63
N VAL A 121 -0.47 0.15 -13.12
CA VAL A 121 -1.48 0.93 -12.40
C VAL A 121 -2.56 1.36 -13.38
N PHE A 122 -3.78 1.50 -12.87
CA PHE A 122 -4.88 2.02 -13.66
C PHE A 122 -4.63 3.50 -14.01
N VAL A 123 -4.91 3.89 -15.26
CA VAL A 123 -4.56 5.22 -15.78
C VAL A 123 -5.25 6.34 -15.00
N ASP A 124 -6.54 6.18 -14.69
CA ASP A 124 -7.30 7.19 -13.95
C ASP A 124 -6.73 7.37 -12.54
N GLU A 125 -6.21 6.30 -11.94
CA GLU A 125 -5.66 6.34 -10.59
C GLU A 125 -4.28 6.99 -10.54
N LEU A 126 -3.47 6.76 -11.58
CA LEU A 126 -2.24 7.51 -11.78
C LEU A 126 -2.53 9.00 -12.00
N GLU A 127 -3.54 9.34 -12.80
CA GLU A 127 -3.92 10.73 -13.04
C GLU A 127 -4.38 11.41 -11.76
N ALA A 128 -5.22 10.74 -10.96
CA ALA A 128 -5.70 11.24 -9.68
C ALA A 128 -4.56 11.46 -8.67
N ALA A 129 -3.60 10.53 -8.61
CA ALA A 129 -2.46 10.65 -7.70
C ALA A 129 -1.46 11.74 -8.12
N LEU A 130 -1.27 11.98 -9.42
CA LEU A 130 -0.39 13.05 -9.93
C LEU A 130 -1.04 14.42 -9.85
N ASN A 131 -2.37 14.48 -9.92
CA ASN A 131 -3.16 15.72 -9.86
C ASN A 131 -4.11 15.68 -8.67
N PRO A 132 -3.60 15.57 -7.43
CA PRO A 132 -4.46 15.44 -6.27
C PRO A 132 -5.34 16.69 -6.17
N PRO A 133 -6.67 16.54 -6.06
CA PRO A 133 -7.53 17.69 -5.92
C PRO A 133 -7.11 18.47 -4.68
N ALA A 134 -6.96 19.79 -4.81
CA ALA A 134 -6.77 20.65 -3.65
C ALA A 134 -7.87 20.32 -2.63
N PHE A 135 -7.49 20.10 -1.37
CA PHE A 135 -8.45 19.79 -0.30
C PHE A 135 -9.54 20.87 -0.29
N ARG A 136 -10.74 20.51 -0.74
CA ARG A 136 -11.93 21.36 -0.75
C ARG A 136 -12.96 20.73 0.19
N PRO A 137 -13.30 21.37 1.31
CA PRO A 137 -14.41 20.90 2.13
C PRO A 137 -15.70 20.90 1.29
N GLY A 138 -16.23 19.70 0.94
CA GLY A 138 -17.59 19.53 0.44
C GLY A 138 -17.84 19.23 -1.06
N ALA A 139 -16.94 18.59 -1.82
CA ALA A 139 -17.22 18.22 -3.23
C ALA A 139 -16.27 17.11 -3.75
N VAL A 140 -16.59 16.15 -4.64
CA VAL A 140 -17.81 15.51 -5.20
C VAL A 140 -17.32 14.17 -5.81
N THR A 141 -18.18 13.15 -5.81
CA THR A 141 -18.06 11.84 -6.48
C THR A 141 -17.51 11.88 -7.92
N CYS A 142 -16.59 10.97 -8.27
CA CYS A 142 -16.23 10.69 -9.66
C CYS A 142 -17.26 9.74 -10.30
N LYS A 143 -17.79 10.10 -11.48
CA LYS A 143 -18.56 9.16 -12.32
C LYS A 143 -17.55 8.30 -13.09
N ALA A 144 -17.45 7.02 -12.72
CA ALA A 144 -16.73 6.01 -13.48
C ALA A 144 -17.38 5.81 -14.85
N ASN A 145 -16.98 6.57 -15.87
CA ASN A 145 -17.38 6.31 -17.26
C ASN A 145 -16.15 5.79 -18.02
N GLY A 146 -15.91 4.49 -17.85
CA GLY A 146 -14.85 3.73 -18.50
C GLY A 146 -14.95 3.70 -20.02
N ARG A 147 -14.28 4.65 -20.69
CA ARG A 147 -13.96 4.54 -22.11
C ARG A 147 -12.50 4.19 -22.31
N ILE A 148 -12.28 2.89 -22.45
CA ILE A 148 -11.06 2.31 -23.00
C ILE A 148 -11.00 2.63 -24.49
N SER A 149 -9.89 3.19 -24.98
CA SER A 149 -9.45 3.02 -26.36
C SER A 149 -7.93 2.85 -26.42
N PRO A 150 -7.40 2.06 -27.37
CA PRO A 150 -6.18 1.28 -27.19
C PRO A 150 -4.89 2.04 -27.53
N THR A 151 -3.81 1.48 -26.98
CA THR A 151 -2.39 1.77 -27.22
C THR A 151 -2.05 2.02 -28.69
N GLY A 152 -1.26 3.06 -28.94
CA GLY A 152 -0.42 3.25 -30.12
C GLY A 152 1.00 3.53 -29.69
#